data_AF-A0ABD1FIM1-F1
#
_entry.id   AF-A0ABD1FIM1-F1
#
_cell.length_a   1.000
_cell.length_b   1.000
_cell.length_c   1.000
_cell.angle_alpha   90.00
_cell.angle_beta   90.00
_cell.angle_gamma   90.00
#
_symmetry.space_group_name_H-M   'P 1'
#
loop_
_entity.id
_entity.type
_entity.pdbx_description
1 polymer ?
#
loop_
_entity_poly.entity_id
_entity_poly.type
_entity_poly.pdbx_seq_one_letter_code
_entity_poly.pdbx_strand_id
1 'polypeptide(L)'
;MWPTNTSALSSNKENSKQEESLVTLGMTSAISAAPPKEIDLIKTTELEGTLSAFNIFETEQELNHRMLILGKLYSLVRQWIKDLSIKCNMPENVAENVGGKVYTFGSYRLGVHSKGADIDALCVAPKHVLRSEFFCSFYHLLKEQREVTELRAVEEAFVPVIKMNFDGIEIDMLFARLLQKEIPDSMDLRDDNLLKNLDQKCVRSLNGCRVTDEILRLVPNVDTFRLTLRAIKLWAKKHGIYSNVLGYLGGVSWAMLVARTCQLYPNAAAATLVYKFFLIFSKWQWPQPVLLKQPVNVSLGFATWDPRINVTDRYHLMPIITPAYPQQNSTFNVSQSTKSIIVEEFKLGLQITDEIMTGKATWDKLFEPSPFFMKYKHFIVLIITSANPKEHLEWTGLVESKLRFLIVTLERKEVITLAHINPENYVMPETQRDPKNQCSMWFIGLVFKKTEGLNVDLTNDIQQFTEIVNKHAVNIDMYKSTMKLEARHVKRKQLTQYLPPGVIKRERKSSMNAATRNGTTVETSKKRRTSECGGGGMESGGEKIPTKKGRISPSCNLNSSSFDDSSNTTNEDSCNSFDTSSTSPPTMMKGLVKLTQSTSTSTTVYT
;
A
#
# COMPACT_ATOMS: atom_id res chain seq x y z
N MET A 1 73.95 30.34 27.53
CA MET A 1 73.25 31.60 27.90
C MET A 1 71.98 31.22 28.64
N TRP A 2 71.94 31.47 29.94
CA TRP A 2 70.74 31.52 30.77
C TRP A 2 70.25 32.99 30.82
N PRO A 3 69.09 33.33 31.42
CA PRO A 3 67.78 32.67 31.50
C PRO A 3 66.59 33.68 31.40
N THR A 4 65.34 33.20 31.50
CA THR A 4 64.16 33.72 32.27
C THR A 4 62.89 33.06 31.69
N ASN A 5 62.14 32.13 32.30
CA ASN A 5 61.61 31.91 33.65
C ASN A 5 60.40 32.79 34.01
N THR A 6 59.20 32.20 33.99
CA THR A 6 57.98 32.49 34.80
C THR A 6 56.94 31.42 34.43
N SER A 7 56.78 30.34 35.20
CA SER A 7 56.00 30.19 36.44
C SER A 7 54.51 29.87 36.24
N ALA A 8 54.14 28.70 36.75
CA ALA A 8 52.84 28.31 37.33
C ALA A 8 51.60 28.24 36.42
N LEU A 9 51.08 27.03 36.23
CA LEU A 9 49.64 26.76 36.18
C LEU A 9 49.38 25.30 36.56
N SER A 10 49.11 25.11 37.85
CA SER A 10 48.34 23.98 38.37
C SER A 10 46.85 24.22 38.15
N SER A 11 46.12 23.12 37.99
CA SER A 11 44.67 22.96 38.20
C SER A 11 43.73 23.83 37.37
N ASN A 12 43.14 23.20 36.34
CA ASN A 12 41.67 23.16 36.18
C ASN A 12 41.31 22.04 35.18
N LYS A 13 41.06 20.85 35.72
CA LYS A 13 40.17 19.86 35.10
C LYS A 13 38.77 20.24 35.55
N GLU A 14 37.95 20.79 34.65
CA GLU A 14 36.50 20.61 34.67
C GLU A 14 35.84 21.21 33.43
N ASN A 15 34.88 20.45 32.89
CA ASN A 15 33.88 20.82 31.88
C ASN A 15 34.32 21.05 30.43
N SER A 16 34.52 19.94 29.72
CA SER A 16 34.11 19.84 28.32
C SER A 16 33.10 18.69 28.17
N LYS A 17 31.86 18.91 28.62
CA LYS A 17 30.73 18.15 28.07
C LYS A 17 30.59 18.59 26.62
N GLN A 18 30.93 17.69 25.70
CA GLN A 18 30.59 17.86 24.28
C GLN A 18 29.06 17.98 24.20
N GLU A 19 28.57 19.16 23.82
CA GLU A 19 27.22 19.31 23.28
C GLU A 19 27.17 18.53 21.96
N GLU A 20 26.71 17.29 22.01
CA GLU A 20 26.19 16.63 20.81
C GLU A 20 25.01 17.46 20.31
N SER A 21 25.23 18.21 19.23
CA SER A 21 24.14 18.89 18.53
C SER A 21 23.08 17.84 18.18
N LEU A 22 21.92 17.89 18.83
CA LEU A 22 20.79 17.00 18.54
C LEU A 22 20.43 17.14 17.06
N VAL A 23 20.88 16.18 16.24
CA VAL A 23 20.55 16.14 14.81
C VAL A 23 19.03 15.98 14.70
N THR A 24 18.35 17.06 14.33
CA THR A 24 16.90 17.03 14.12
C THR A 24 16.62 16.26 12.84
N LEU A 25 16.08 15.04 12.98
CA LEU A 25 15.60 14.26 11.85
C LEU A 25 14.17 14.66 11.50
N GLY A 26 13.92 14.94 10.22
CA GLY A 26 12.59 15.28 9.71
C GLY A 26 12.37 16.76 9.41
N MET A 27 11.11 17.11 9.17
CA MET A 27 10.70 18.48 8.80
C MET A 27 10.51 19.42 9.99
N THR A 28 10.40 18.86 11.19
CA THR A 28 10.06 19.56 12.43
C THR A 28 10.86 18.96 13.57
N SER A 29 11.01 19.70 14.66
CA SER A 29 11.54 19.16 15.92
C SER A 29 10.70 17.96 16.41
N ALA A 30 11.32 17.11 17.22
CA ALA A 30 10.63 16.01 17.89
C ALA A 30 9.52 16.54 18.82
N ILE A 31 8.41 15.81 18.92
CA ILE A 31 7.34 16.12 19.88
C ILE A 31 7.78 15.77 21.29
N SER A 32 8.51 14.66 21.45
CA SER A 32 9.10 14.25 22.72
C SER A 32 10.35 13.41 22.48
N ALA A 33 11.43 13.75 23.17
CA ALA A 33 12.66 12.97 23.22
C ALA A 33 12.76 12.10 24.50
N ALA A 34 11.65 11.91 25.23
CA ALA A 34 11.66 11.12 26.45
C ALA A 34 12.04 9.65 26.17
N PRO A 35 12.94 9.05 26.97
CA PRO A 35 13.24 7.62 26.89
C PRO A 35 12.03 6.77 27.35
N PRO A 36 11.99 5.47 27.01
CA PRO A 36 10.89 4.61 27.40
C PRO A 36 10.92 4.35 28.91
N LYS A 37 9.74 4.21 29.50
CA LYS A 37 9.57 3.73 30.88
C LYS A 37 9.63 2.19 30.88
N GLU A 38 9.81 1.60 32.06
CA GLU A 38 9.83 0.14 32.22
C GLU A 38 8.56 -0.53 31.65
N ILE A 39 7.38 0.08 31.85
CA ILE A 39 6.13 -0.41 31.29
C ILE A 39 6.12 -0.41 29.76
N ASP A 40 6.76 0.58 29.10
CA ASP A 40 6.86 0.64 27.64
C ASP A 40 7.71 -0.51 27.09
N LEU A 41 8.76 -0.89 27.84
CA LEU A 41 9.63 -2.02 27.51
C LEU A 41 8.89 -3.36 27.67
N ILE A 42 8.16 -3.54 28.77
CA ILE A 42 7.31 -4.72 28.99
C ILE A 42 6.29 -4.85 27.85
N LYS A 43 5.61 -3.76 27.49
CA LYS A 43 4.64 -3.75 26.38
C LYS A 43 5.30 -4.04 25.03
N THR A 44 6.57 -3.65 24.85
CA THR A 44 7.34 -3.97 23.64
C THR A 44 7.67 -5.45 23.56
N THR A 45 8.07 -6.08 24.67
CA THR A 45 8.29 -7.54 24.73
C THR A 45 6.99 -8.31 24.48
N GLU A 46 5.85 -7.87 25.05
CA GLU A 46 4.54 -8.46 24.76
C GLU A 46 4.17 -8.35 23.26
N LEU A 47 4.48 -7.21 22.64
CA LEU A 47 4.27 -7.00 21.20
C LEU A 47 5.11 -7.98 20.38
N GLU A 48 6.41 -8.11 20.67
CA GLU A 48 7.32 -9.05 20.00
C GLU A 48 6.84 -10.50 20.12
N GLY A 49 6.41 -10.92 21.31
CA GLY A 49 5.85 -12.25 21.54
C GLY A 49 4.58 -12.48 20.71
N THR A 50 3.70 -11.48 20.64
CA THR A 50 2.47 -11.55 19.83
C THR A 50 2.80 -11.66 18.34
N LEU A 51 3.71 -10.82 17.83
CA LEU A 51 4.14 -10.84 16.44
C LEU A 51 4.79 -12.19 16.07
N SER A 52 5.57 -12.76 16.97
CA SER A 52 6.16 -14.09 16.80
C SER A 52 5.09 -15.18 16.70
N ALA A 53 4.01 -15.11 17.50
CA ALA A 53 2.89 -16.04 17.42
C ALA A 53 2.13 -15.97 16.08
N PHE A 54 2.17 -14.83 15.38
CA PHE A 54 1.67 -14.69 14.01
C PHE A 54 2.64 -15.19 12.93
N ASN A 55 3.79 -15.76 13.32
CA ASN A 55 4.80 -16.33 12.43
C ASN A 55 5.30 -15.34 11.35
N ILE A 56 5.49 -14.07 11.74
CA ILE A 56 5.89 -13.02 10.79
C ILE A 56 7.40 -12.90 10.60
N PHE A 57 8.19 -13.51 11.48
CA PHE A 57 9.65 -13.51 11.40
C PHE A 57 10.10 -14.75 10.61
N GLU A 58 11.05 -14.56 9.70
CA GLU A 58 11.68 -15.68 9.00
C GLU A 58 12.72 -16.36 9.89
N THR A 59 12.94 -17.65 9.64
CA THR A 59 14.01 -18.39 10.31
C THR A 59 15.37 -18.01 9.73
N GLU A 60 16.45 -18.24 10.48
CA GLU A 60 17.81 -18.02 9.97
C GLU A 60 18.11 -18.84 8.70
N GLN A 61 17.51 -20.03 8.59
CA GLN A 61 17.64 -20.89 7.41
C GLN A 61 17.01 -20.25 6.17
N GLU A 62 15.81 -19.67 6.31
CA GLU A 62 15.13 -18.94 5.22
C GLU A 62 15.92 -17.68 4.83
N LEU A 63 16.48 -16.96 5.80
CA LEU A 63 17.33 -15.80 5.55
C LEU A 63 18.62 -16.18 4.78
N ASN A 64 19.29 -17.26 5.20
CA ASN A 64 20.47 -17.78 4.52
C ASN A 64 20.14 -18.24 3.09
N HIS A 65 18.99 -18.89 2.90
CA HIS A 65 18.51 -19.30 1.58
C HIS A 65 18.35 -18.10 0.64
N ARG A 66 17.71 -17.02 1.11
CA ARG A 66 17.60 -15.76 0.37
C ARG A 66 18.96 -15.17 0.00
N MET A 67 19.93 -15.21 0.91
CA MET A 67 21.29 -14.72 0.65
C MET A 67 22.02 -15.53 -0.43
N LEU A 68 21.88 -16.85 -0.44
CA LEU A 68 22.45 -17.72 -1.47
C LEU A 68 21.86 -17.42 -2.85
N ILE A 69 20.54 -17.27 -2.94
CA ILE A 69 19.85 -16.92 -4.18
C ILE A 69 20.31 -15.55 -4.70
N LEU A 70 20.41 -14.54 -3.83
CA LEU A 70 20.92 -13.21 -4.21
C LEU A 70 22.38 -13.26 -4.68
N GLY A 71 23.22 -14.08 -4.05
CA GLY A 71 24.60 -14.32 -4.49
C GLY A 71 24.65 -14.95 -5.87
N LYS A 72 23.82 -15.96 -6.15
CA LYS A 72 23.72 -16.58 -7.47
C LYS A 72 23.21 -15.58 -8.53
N LEU A 73 22.19 -14.80 -8.19
CA LEU A 73 21.64 -13.78 -9.09
C LEU A 73 22.66 -12.69 -9.41
N TYR A 74 23.45 -12.25 -8.42
CA TYR A 74 24.56 -11.33 -8.63
C TYR A 74 25.61 -11.89 -9.61
N SER A 75 25.99 -13.16 -9.45
CA SER A 75 26.91 -13.83 -10.38
C SER A 75 26.36 -13.92 -11.80
N LEU A 76 25.07 -14.25 -11.96
CA LEU A 76 24.40 -14.30 -13.27
C LEU A 76 24.39 -12.92 -13.95
N VAL A 77 24.11 -11.85 -13.20
CA VAL A 77 24.15 -10.47 -13.73
C VAL A 77 25.55 -10.09 -14.20
N ARG A 78 26.59 -10.39 -13.40
CA ARG A 78 27.97 -10.09 -13.79
C ARG A 78 28.42 -10.88 -15.01
N GLN A 79 28.08 -12.17 -15.06
CA GLN A 79 28.38 -13.02 -16.20
C GLN A 79 27.70 -12.49 -17.47
N TRP A 80 26.40 -12.22 -17.39
CA TRP A 80 25.63 -11.65 -18.50
C TRP A 80 26.22 -10.33 -19.02
N ILE A 81 26.59 -9.41 -18.12
CA ILE A 81 27.18 -8.13 -18.52
C ILE A 81 28.57 -8.34 -19.13
N LYS A 82 29.41 -9.24 -18.61
CA LYS A 82 30.72 -9.59 -19.21
C LYS A 82 30.52 -10.11 -20.63
N ASP A 83 29.65 -11.10 -20.82
CA ASP A 83 29.41 -11.74 -22.13
C ASP A 83 28.86 -10.76 -23.15
N LEU A 84 27.91 -9.92 -22.73
CA LEU A 84 27.37 -8.86 -23.59
C LEU A 84 28.44 -7.82 -23.95
N SER A 85 29.33 -7.49 -23.02
CA SER A 85 30.44 -6.56 -23.27
C SER A 85 31.40 -7.11 -24.33
N ILE A 86 31.76 -8.39 -24.23
CA ILE A 86 32.59 -9.09 -25.23
C ILE A 86 31.89 -9.11 -26.59
N LYS A 87 30.58 -9.39 -26.63
CA LYS A 87 29.76 -9.35 -27.86
C LYS A 87 29.73 -7.95 -28.51
N CYS A 88 29.89 -6.90 -27.70
CA CYS A 88 30.07 -5.52 -28.18
C CYS A 88 31.53 -5.19 -28.58
N ASN A 89 32.37 -6.20 -28.85
CA ASN A 89 33.78 -6.09 -29.22
C ASN A 89 34.67 -5.43 -28.14
N MET A 90 34.27 -5.50 -26.88
CA MET A 90 35.14 -5.07 -25.78
C MET A 90 36.20 -6.15 -25.49
N PRO A 91 37.48 -5.78 -25.33
CA PRO A 91 38.52 -6.73 -24.92
C PRO A 91 38.17 -7.42 -23.60
N GLU A 92 38.49 -8.71 -23.48
CA GLU A 92 38.06 -9.54 -22.33
C GLU A 92 38.53 -8.96 -20.99
N ASN A 93 39.76 -8.46 -20.91
CA ASN A 93 40.31 -7.83 -19.71
C ASN A 93 39.54 -6.56 -19.29
N VAL A 94 38.93 -5.84 -20.24
CA VAL A 94 38.09 -4.67 -19.94
C VAL A 94 36.69 -5.15 -19.57
N ALA A 95 36.15 -6.14 -20.28
CA ALA A 95 34.85 -6.74 -20.01
C ALA A 95 34.74 -7.38 -18.61
N GLU A 96 35.84 -7.83 -18.01
CA GLU A 96 35.87 -8.32 -16.63
C GLU A 96 35.65 -7.21 -15.59
N ASN A 97 36.04 -5.98 -15.93
CA ASN A 97 36.07 -4.83 -15.03
C ASN A 97 34.86 -3.90 -15.18
N VAL A 98 34.00 -4.08 -16.20
CA VAL A 98 32.77 -3.29 -16.37
C VAL A 98 31.79 -3.40 -15.20
N GLY A 99 31.90 -4.49 -14.44
CA GLY A 99 31.12 -4.74 -13.23
C GLY A 99 29.64 -5.01 -13.52
N GLY A 100 28.77 -4.47 -12.67
CA GLY A 100 27.34 -4.75 -12.64
C GLY A 100 26.93 -5.23 -11.27
N LYS A 101 25.77 -4.77 -10.79
CA LYS A 101 25.38 -5.01 -9.39
C LYS A 101 23.89 -5.23 -9.24
N VAL A 102 23.55 -6.12 -8.30
CA VAL A 102 22.19 -6.36 -7.84
C VAL A 102 22.01 -5.63 -6.53
N TYR A 103 21.01 -4.75 -6.47
CA TYR A 103 20.56 -4.09 -5.26
C TYR A 103 19.23 -4.67 -4.84
N THR A 104 18.99 -4.80 -3.53
CA THR A 104 17.66 -5.08 -3.01
C THR A 104 17.01 -3.80 -2.53
N PHE A 105 15.69 -3.75 -2.58
CA PHE A 105 14.91 -2.65 -2.02
C PHE A 105 13.64 -3.18 -1.35
N GLY A 106 12.71 -2.28 -1.01
CA GLY A 106 11.42 -2.68 -0.48
C GLY A 106 11.52 -3.40 0.87
N SER A 107 10.59 -4.32 1.10
CA SER A 107 10.41 -4.90 2.44
C SER A 107 11.57 -5.79 2.89
N TYR A 108 12.23 -6.47 1.94
CA TYR A 108 13.41 -7.28 2.21
C TYR A 108 14.56 -6.40 2.71
N ARG A 109 14.93 -5.37 1.94
CA ARG A 109 16.00 -4.43 2.29
C ARG A 109 15.74 -3.64 3.57
N LEU A 110 14.49 -3.28 3.85
CA LEU A 110 14.11 -2.65 5.12
C LEU A 110 14.26 -3.59 6.33
N GLY A 111 14.34 -4.91 6.11
CA GLY A 111 14.38 -5.91 7.19
C GLY A 111 13.02 -6.13 7.85
N VAL A 112 11.92 -5.94 7.10
CA VAL A 112 10.51 -6.07 7.58
C VAL A 112 9.66 -6.98 6.68
N HIS A 113 10.31 -7.84 5.90
CA HIS A 113 9.66 -8.87 5.11
C HIS A 113 9.10 -9.95 6.04
N SER A 114 7.95 -10.50 5.65
CA SER A 114 7.34 -11.65 6.33
C SER A 114 7.75 -12.94 5.65
N LYS A 115 7.53 -14.08 6.31
CA LYS A 115 7.67 -15.40 5.68
C LYS A 115 6.90 -15.46 4.36
N GLY A 116 7.55 -15.97 3.32
CA GLY A 116 7.00 -16.08 1.97
C GLY A 116 6.87 -14.74 1.23
N ALA A 117 7.45 -13.65 1.74
CA ALA A 117 7.51 -12.39 0.98
C ALA A 117 8.46 -12.50 -0.22
N ASP A 118 8.18 -11.72 -1.23
CA ASP A 118 9.01 -11.51 -2.40
C ASP A 118 10.32 -10.76 -2.08
N ILE A 119 11.29 -10.87 -2.99
CA ILE A 119 12.47 -10.02 -3.03
C ILE A 119 12.36 -9.05 -4.19
N ASP A 120 12.24 -7.77 -3.85
CA ASP A 120 12.42 -6.66 -4.75
C ASP A 120 13.91 -6.45 -5.05
N ALA A 121 14.33 -6.68 -6.30
CA ALA A 121 15.72 -6.57 -6.76
C ALA A 121 15.85 -5.59 -7.94
N LEU A 122 17.01 -4.94 -8.04
CA LEU A 122 17.36 -4.01 -9.12
C LEU A 122 18.71 -4.42 -9.72
N CYS A 123 18.70 -4.75 -11.00
CA CYS A 123 19.90 -4.88 -11.82
C CYS A 123 20.38 -3.50 -12.28
N VAL A 124 21.58 -3.11 -11.86
CA VAL A 124 22.24 -1.88 -12.31
C VAL A 124 23.39 -2.24 -13.25
N ALA A 125 23.30 -1.74 -14.48
CA ALA A 125 24.23 -2.05 -15.56
C ALA A 125 24.88 -0.80 -16.16
N PRO A 126 26.07 -0.93 -16.77
CA PRO A 126 26.77 0.17 -17.44
C PRO A 126 26.08 0.60 -18.74
N LYS A 127 26.51 1.75 -19.28
CA LYS A 127 25.82 2.49 -20.35
C LYS A 127 25.60 1.73 -21.66
N HIS A 128 26.42 0.73 -21.98
CA HIS A 128 26.30 -0.06 -23.20
C HIS A 128 25.26 -1.17 -23.10
N VAL A 129 24.82 -1.53 -21.88
CA VAL A 129 23.82 -2.58 -21.65
C VAL A 129 22.42 -1.98 -21.78
N LEU A 130 21.69 -2.36 -22.82
CA LEU A 130 20.36 -1.82 -23.11
C LEU A 130 19.24 -2.56 -22.34
N ARG A 131 18.11 -1.88 -22.12
CA ARG A 131 16.92 -2.49 -21.51
C ARG A 131 16.37 -3.66 -22.35
N SER A 132 16.47 -3.57 -23.66
CA SER A 132 16.11 -4.67 -24.57
C SER A 132 16.93 -5.93 -24.32
N GLU A 133 18.22 -5.79 -23.96
CA GLU A 133 19.07 -6.93 -23.60
C GLU A 133 18.65 -7.55 -22.27
N PHE A 134 18.19 -6.74 -21.31
CA PHE A 134 17.64 -7.26 -20.05
C PHE A 134 16.39 -8.12 -20.29
N PHE A 135 15.48 -7.70 -21.17
CA PHE A 135 14.27 -8.46 -21.50
C PHE A 135 14.49 -9.57 -22.54
N CYS A 136 15.63 -9.60 -23.21
CA CYS A 136 15.98 -10.59 -24.22
C CYS A 136 17.07 -11.55 -23.71
N SER A 137 18.34 -11.17 -23.78
CA SER A 137 19.46 -12.06 -23.47
C SER A 137 19.53 -12.46 -22.00
N PHE A 138 19.28 -11.55 -21.06
CA PHE A 138 19.24 -11.90 -19.63
C PHE A 138 18.01 -12.75 -19.27
N TYR A 139 16.85 -12.46 -19.87
CA TYR A 139 15.65 -13.29 -19.72
C TYR A 139 15.90 -14.73 -20.18
N HIS A 140 16.57 -14.91 -21.33
CA HIS A 140 16.97 -16.23 -21.81
C HIS A 140 17.96 -16.92 -20.87
N LEU A 141 18.97 -16.20 -20.36
CA LEU A 141 19.91 -16.75 -19.37
C LEU A 141 19.21 -17.24 -18.10
N LEU A 142 18.22 -16.49 -17.59
CA LEU A 142 17.42 -16.89 -16.44
C LEU A 142 16.60 -18.16 -16.74
N LYS A 143 16.03 -18.25 -17.94
CA LYS A 143 15.22 -19.40 -18.38
C LYS A 143 16.02 -20.71 -18.43
N GLU A 144 17.33 -20.64 -18.61
CA GLU A 144 18.22 -21.81 -18.63
C GLU A 144 18.59 -22.32 -17.24
N GLN A 145 18.31 -21.56 -16.18
CA GLN A 145 18.59 -21.96 -14.81
C GLN A 145 17.53 -22.97 -14.34
N ARG A 146 17.97 -24.12 -13.81
CA ARG A 146 17.06 -25.18 -13.34
C ARG A 146 16.19 -24.75 -12.16
N GLU A 147 16.69 -23.81 -11.36
CA GLU A 147 16.02 -23.30 -10.18
C GLU A 147 14.99 -22.20 -10.49
N VAL A 148 14.99 -21.67 -11.72
CA VAL A 148 14.07 -20.62 -12.14
C VAL A 148 12.80 -21.23 -12.72
N THR A 149 11.68 -20.88 -12.10
CA THR A 149 10.33 -21.26 -12.53
C THR A 149 9.44 -20.01 -12.60
N GLU A 150 8.26 -20.13 -13.21
CA GLU A 150 7.27 -19.04 -13.32
C GLU A 150 7.82 -17.72 -13.90
N LEU A 151 8.86 -17.81 -14.74
CA LEU A 151 9.51 -16.66 -15.36
C LEU A 151 8.56 -15.94 -16.31
N ARG A 152 8.37 -14.64 -16.08
CA ARG A 152 7.53 -13.76 -16.90
C ARG A 152 8.11 -12.34 -16.96
N ALA A 153 7.98 -11.70 -18.11
CA ALA A 153 8.40 -10.31 -18.32
C ALA A 153 7.19 -9.39 -18.48
N VAL A 154 7.26 -8.20 -17.90
CA VAL A 154 6.26 -7.13 -18.05
C VAL A 154 6.97 -5.83 -18.44
N GLU A 155 7.25 -5.67 -19.73
CA GLU A 155 8.05 -4.56 -20.27
C GLU A 155 7.28 -3.23 -20.35
N GLU A 156 5.97 -3.32 -20.58
CA GLU A 156 5.07 -2.16 -20.74
C GLU A 156 4.53 -1.61 -19.42
N ALA A 157 4.93 -2.16 -18.28
CA ALA A 157 4.57 -1.64 -16.97
C ALA A 157 5.14 -0.23 -16.74
N PHE A 158 4.51 0.50 -15.80
CA PHE A 158 4.99 1.81 -15.35
C PHE A 158 6.46 1.77 -14.89
N VAL A 159 6.85 0.65 -14.25
CA VAL A 159 8.23 0.25 -14.01
C VAL A 159 8.41 -1.16 -14.61
N PRO A 160 9.17 -1.31 -15.71
CA PRO A 160 9.38 -2.61 -16.34
C PRO A 160 10.05 -3.60 -15.39
N VAL A 161 9.58 -4.86 -15.38
CA VAL A 161 10.01 -5.89 -14.42
C VAL A 161 10.05 -7.28 -15.04
N ILE A 162 11.04 -8.08 -14.65
CA ILE A 162 11.02 -9.55 -14.80
C ILE A 162 10.61 -10.14 -13.45
N LYS A 163 9.58 -10.99 -13.45
CA LYS A 163 9.14 -11.72 -12.27
C LYS A 163 9.50 -13.19 -12.43
N MET A 164 9.98 -13.82 -11.37
CA MET A 164 10.32 -15.23 -11.36
C MET A 164 10.15 -15.84 -9.98
N ASN A 165 9.99 -17.15 -9.93
CA ASN A 165 10.26 -17.93 -8.73
C ASN A 165 11.67 -18.53 -8.88
N PHE A 166 12.60 -18.16 -8.00
CA PHE A 166 13.96 -18.66 -7.97
C PHE A 166 14.13 -19.51 -6.73
N ASP A 167 14.22 -20.83 -6.92
CA ASP A 167 14.40 -21.82 -5.85
C ASP A 167 13.39 -21.67 -4.70
N GLY A 168 12.11 -21.51 -5.07
CA GLY A 168 10.99 -21.34 -4.15
C GLY A 168 10.72 -19.91 -3.70
N ILE A 169 11.53 -18.92 -4.12
CA ILE A 169 11.38 -17.51 -3.70
C ILE A 169 10.94 -16.65 -4.87
N GLU A 170 9.84 -15.90 -4.70
CA GLU A 170 9.41 -14.90 -5.67
C GLU A 170 10.39 -13.72 -5.71
N ILE A 171 10.86 -13.37 -6.91
CA ILE A 171 11.76 -12.24 -7.17
C ILE A 171 11.16 -11.34 -8.24
N ASP A 172 11.02 -10.07 -7.89
CA ASP A 172 10.66 -8.99 -8.79
C ASP A 172 11.93 -8.22 -9.15
N MET A 173 12.47 -8.44 -10.35
CA MET A 173 13.74 -7.86 -10.81
C MET A 173 13.53 -6.70 -11.78
N LEU A 174 13.92 -5.52 -11.34
CA LEU A 174 13.94 -4.28 -12.12
C LEU A 174 15.29 -4.11 -12.84
N PHE A 175 15.31 -3.19 -13.80
CA PHE A 175 16.54 -2.84 -14.53
C PHE A 175 16.73 -1.33 -14.65
N ALA A 176 17.95 -0.88 -14.34
CA ALA A 176 18.42 0.47 -14.57
C ALA A 176 19.80 0.47 -15.25
N ARG A 177 19.89 1.26 -16.32
CA ARG A 177 21.14 1.53 -17.02
C ARG A 177 21.67 2.89 -16.60
N LEU A 178 22.86 2.94 -16.03
CA LEU A 178 23.53 4.21 -15.71
C LEU A 178 24.39 4.68 -16.88
N LEU A 179 24.59 5.99 -17.02
CA LEU A 179 25.48 6.57 -18.04
C LEU A 179 26.97 6.50 -17.62
N GLN A 180 27.37 5.41 -16.99
CA GLN A 180 28.74 5.14 -16.55
C GLN A 180 29.34 3.99 -17.38
N LYS A 181 30.65 4.03 -17.57
CA LYS A 181 31.37 2.97 -18.30
C LYS A 181 31.44 1.68 -17.50
N GLU A 182 31.51 1.79 -16.18
CA GLU A 182 31.71 0.69 -15.25
C GLU A 182 30.80 0.90 -14.03
N ILE A 183 30.38 -0.20 -13.42
CA ILE A 183 29.55 -0.23 -12.21
C ILE A 183 30.36 -0.91 -11.09
N PRO A 184 31.12 -0.15 -10.28
CA PRO A 184 31.89 -0.70 -9.16
C PRO A 184 31.01 -1.28 -8.04
N ASP A 185 31.54 -2.25 -7.31
CA ASP A 185 30.84 -2.88 -6.17
C ASP A 185 30.59 -1.90 -5.01
N SER A 186 31.42 -0.86 -4.87
CA SER A 186 31.25 0.23 -3.90
C SER A 186 30.21 1.27 -4.31
N MET A 187 29.59 1.13 -5.48
CA MET A 187 28.63 2.11 -5.99
C MET A 187 27.48 2.33 -5.03
N ASP A 188 27.13 3.61 -4.92
CA ASP A 188 26.10 4.11 -4.04
C ASP A 188 25.07 4.91 -4.84
N LEU A 189 23.81 4.47 -4.78
CA LEU A 189 22.74 5.02 -5.62
C LEU A 189 22.14 6.32 -5.09
N ARG A 190 22.63 6.91 -3.97
CA ARG A 190 22.07 8.18 -3.44
C ARG A 190 22.29 9.38 -4.33
N ASP A 191 23.43 9.46 -4.99
CA ASP A 191 23.82 10.68 -5.69
C ASP A 191 22.78 11.01 -6.77
N ASP A 192 22.14 12.18 -6.67
CA ASP A 192 21.15 12.67 -7.65
C ASP A 192 21.79 12.81 -9.04
N ASN A 193 23.10 13.05 -9.14
CA ASN A 193 23.79 13.17 -10.43
C ASN A 193 23.77 11.87 -11.24
N LEU A 194 23.60 10.72 -10.60
CA LEU A 194 23.42 9.44 -11.30
C LEU A 194 22.18 9.42 -12.19
N LEU A 195 21.19 10.28 -11.89
CA LEU A 195 19.95 10.39 -12.66
C LEU A 195 20.07 11.27 -13.90
N LYS A 196 21.19 12.00 -14.05
CA LYS A 196 21.37 12.97 -15.14
C LYS A 196 21.25 12.27 -16.50
N ASN A 197 20.36 12.80 -17.36
CA ASN A 197 20.09 12.30 -18.70
C ASN A 197 19.60 10.84 -18.78
N LEU A 198 19.13 10.26 -17.67
CA LEU A 198 18.49 8.94 -17.69
C LEU A 198 17.07 9.03 -18.24
N ASP A 199 16.63 7.97 -18.89
CA ASP A 199 15.22 7.83 -19.26
C ASP A 199 14.33 7.64 -18.03
N GLN A 200 13.06 8.01 -18.15
CA GLN A 200 12.10 8.00 -17.06
C GLN A 200 11.90 6.58 -16.46
N LYS A 201 12.00 5.51 -17.26
CA LYS A 201 11.86 4.13 -16.78
C LYS A 201 13.06 3.77 -15.88
N CYS A 202 14.30 4.14 -16.24
CA CYS A 202 15.48 3.95 -15.40
C CYS A 202 15.39 4.73 -14.07
N VAL A 203 14.96 6.00 -14.10
CA VAL A 203 14.80 6.81 -12.88
C VAL A 203 13.79 6.17 -11.93
N ARG A 204 12.66 5.69 -12.45
CA ARG A 204 11.65 4.98 -11.64
C ARG A 204 12.20 3.68 -11.04
N SER A 205 12.97 2.91 -11.79
CA SER A 205 13.60 1.68 -11.28
C SER A 205 14.63 1.96 -10.18
N LEU A 206 15.43 3.03 -10.30
CA LEU A 206 16.40 3.45 -9.27
C LEU A 206 15.72 3.95 -7.99
N ASN A 207 14.56 4.60 -8.13
CA ASN A 207 13.84 5.19 -6.99
C ASN A 207 13.46 4.16 -5.92
N GLY A 208 13.21 2.90 -6.28
CA GLY A 208 12.94 1.85 -5.29
C GLY A 208 14.06 1.72 -4.25
N CYS A 209 15.30 1.58 -4.72
CA CYS A 209 16.49 1.53 -3.87
C CYS A 209 16.74 2.85 -3.14
N ARG A 210 16.70 3.98 -3.85
CA ARG A 210 16.97 5.31 -3.29
C ARG A 210 16.02 5.65 -2.15
N VAL A 211 14.72 5.40 -2.33
CA VAL A 211 13.71 5.65 -1.29
C VAL A 211 13.92 4.76 -0.08
N THR A 212 14.20 3.47 -0.30
CA THR A 212 14.39 2.52 0.79
C THR A 212 15.58 2.89 1.67
N ASP A 213 16.73 3.20 1.05
CA ASP A 213 17.93 3.60 1.80
C ASP A 213 17.78 4.98 2.45
N GLU A 214 17.06 5.92 1.83
CA GLU A 214 16.74 7.21 2.47
C GLU A 214 15.85 7.03 3.71
N ILE A 215 14.83 6.17 3.67
CA ILE A 215 14.00 5.88 4.85
C ILE A 215 14.86 5.38 6.02
N LEU A 216 15.78 4.44 5.77
CA LEU A 216 16.66 3.89 6.81
C LEU A 216 17.59 4.93 7.43
N ARG A 217 17.97 5.98 6.70
CA ARG A 217 18.78 7.09 7.25
C ARG A 217 17.96 8.14 8.00
N LEU A 218 16.68 8.24 7.66
CA LEU A 218 15.79 9.28 8.19
C LEU A 218 15.08 8.84 9.48
N VAL A 219 15.40 7.64 10.00
CA VAL A 219 14.93 7.15 11.29
C VAL A 219 16.05 7.16 12.33
N PRO A 220 15.76 7.55 13.59
CA PRO A 220 16.75 7.64 14.66
C PRO A 220 17.23 6.27 15.16
N ASN A 221 16.34 5.26 15.17
CA ASN A 221 16.67 3.89 15.54
C ASN A 221 16.04 2.92 14.54
N VAL A 222 16.88 2.18 13.81
CA VAL A 222 16.44 1.28 12.73
C VAL A 222 15.70 0.06 13.27
N ASP A 223 16.13 -0.51 14.40
CA ASP A 223 15.53 -1.73 14.93
C ASP A 223 14.15 -1.47 15.54
N THR A 224 14.00 -0.36 16.27
CA THR A 224 12.69 0.07 16.76
C THR A 224 11.74 0.43 15.60
N PHE A 225 12.26 1.07 14.54
CA PHE A 225 11.51 1.31 13.31
C PHE A 225 11.02 0.00 12.68
N ARG A 226 11.89 -1.00 12.55
CA ARG A 226 11.55 -2.31 11.95
C ARG A 226 10.45 -3.01 12.71
N LEU A 227 10.56 -3.09 14.03
CA LEU A 227 9.56 -3.75 14.88
C LEU A 227 8.20 -3.04 14.79
N THR A 228 8.21 -1.71 14.87
CA THR A 228 6.99 -0.88 14.71
C THR A 228 6.37 -1.10 13.33
N LEU A 229 7.18 -1.09 12.26
CA LEU A 229 6.69 -1.28 10.91
C LEU A 229 6.13 -2.69 10.68
N ARG A 230 6.71 -3.73 11.29
CA ARG A 230 6.16 -5.09 11.27
C ARG A 230 4.76 -5.13 11.89
N ALA A 231 4.58 -4.50 13.06
CA ALA A 231 3.27 -4.39 13.71
C ALA A 231 2.25 -3.67 12.83
N ILE A 232 2.59 -2.49 12.29
CA ILE A 232 1.69 -1.71 11.43
C ILE A 232 1.35 -2.43 10.13
N LYS A 233 2.31 -3.14 9.51
CA LYS A 233 2.03 -3.94 8.30
C LYS A 233 1.08 -5.10 8.59
N LEU A 234 1.26 -5.81 9.71
CA LEU A 234 0.36 -6.88 10.12
C LEU A 234 -1.05 -6.33 10.38
N TRP A 235 -1.16 -5.27 11.17
CA TRP A 235 -2.41 -4.56 11.44
C TRP A 235 -3.12 -4.15 10.14
N ALA A 236 -2.42 -3.44 9.24
CA ALA A 236 -3.02 -2.96 7.99
C ALA A 236 -3.52 -4.10 7.09
N LYS A 237 -2.81 -5.23 7.05
CA LYS A 237 -3.26 -6.44 6.34
C LYS A 237 -4.51 -7.04 6.99
N LYS A 238 -4.52 -7.22 8.32
CA LYS A 238 -5.65 -7.77 9.08
C LYS A 238 -6.92 -6.90 9.00
N HIS A 239 -6.74 -5.59 8.86
CA HIS A 239 -7.83 -4.63 8.75
C HIS A 239 -8.25 -4.36 7.30
N GLY A 240 -7.65 -5.03 6.30
CA GLY A 240 -8.06 -4.92 4.90
C GLY A 240 -7.74 -3.57 4.24
N ILE A 241 -6.68 -2.89 4.69
CA ILE A 241 -6.26 -1.56 4.21
C ILE A 241 -4.82 -1.56 3.66
N TYR A 242 -4.34 -2.73 3.21
CA TYR A 242 -3.01 -2.90 2.60
C TYR A 242 -3.15 -3.29 1.12
N SER A 243 -3.20 -2.30 0.21
CA SER A 243 -3.09 -2.51 -1.24
C SER A 243 -3.05 -1.16 -1.98
N ASN A 244 -1.91 -0.80 -2.57
CA ASN A 244 -1.79 0.43 -3.37
C ASN A 244 -2.63 0.37 -4.66
N VAL A 245 -2.73 -0.81 -5.28
CA VAL A 245 -3.46 -1.01 -6.54
C VAL A 245 -4.94 -0.69 -6.37
N LEU A 246 -5.51 -1.06 -5.21
CA LEU A 246 -6.92 -0.88 -4.87
C LEU A 246 -7.21 0.46 -4.16
N GLY A 247 -6.24 1.37 -4.09
CA GLY A 247 -6.41 2.70 -3.51
C GLY A 247 -6.23 2.80 -1.99
N TYR A 248 -5.66 1.78 -1.35
CA TYR A 248 -5.14 1.88 0.02
C TYR A 248 -3.63 2.15 0.01
N LEU A 249 -2.96 1.94 1.14
CA LEU A 249 -1.51 2.16 1.28
C LEU A 249 -0.73 0.88 0.94
N GLY A 250 0.35 1.05 0.18
CA GLY A 250 1.36 0.00 -0.04
C GLY A 250 2.46 0.02 1.02
N GLY A 251 3.39 -0.95 0.94
CA GLY A 251 4.44 -1.14 1.94
C GLY A 251 5.33 0.09 2.15
N VAL A 252 5.72 0.79 1.08
CA VAL A 252 6.54 2.00 1.17
C VAL A 252 5.80 3.15 1.85
N SER A 253 4.49 3.32 1.59
CA SER A 253 3.67 4.34 2.23
C SER A 253 3.58 4.11 3.74
N TRP A 254 3.34 2.86 4.16
CA TRP A 254 3.36 2.48 5.58
C TRP A 254 4.73 2.72 6.22
N ALA A 255 5.82 2.36 5.53
CA ALA A 255 7.18 2.61 6.01
C ALA A 255 7.44 4.10 6.25
N MET A 256 6.98 4.99 5.35
CA MET A 256 7.14 6.43 5.53
C MET A 256 6.30 7.00 6.68
N LEU A 257 5.06 6.52 6.87
CA LEU A 257 4.26 6.94 8.02
C LEU A 257 4.92 6.52 9.36
N VAL A 258 5.45 5.29 9.43
CA VAL A 258 6.17 4.80 10.61
C VAL A 258 7.47 5.59 10.81
N ALA A 259 8.25 5.82 9.75
CA ALA A 259 9.47 6.61 9.82
C ALA A 259 9.19 8.03 10.34
N ARG A 260 8.10 8.67 9.88
CA ARG A 260 7.69 9.98 10.40
C ARG A 260 7.34 9.94 11.88
N THR A 261 6.72 8.85 12.34
CA THR A 261 6.43 8.65 13.78
C THR A 261 7.72 8.53 14.58
N CYS A 262 8.71 7.77 14.09
CA CYS A 262 10.02 7.63 14.72
C CYS A 262 10.76 8.98 14.81
N GLN A 263 10.70 9.82 13.77
CA GLN A 263 11.28 11.17 13.80
C GLN A 263 10.69 12.06 14.91
N LEU A 264 9.39 11.92 15.17
CA LEU A 264 8.69 12.73 16.19
C LEU A 264 8.91 12.22 17.62
N TYR A 265 9.34 10.96 17.78
CA TYR A 265 9.58 10.30 19.06
C TYR A 265 10.89 9.47 19.02
N PRO A 266 12.06 10.13 18.93
CA PRO A 266 13.30 9.47 18.54
C PRO A 266 13.82 8.42 19.52
N ASN A 267 13.46 8.54 20.80
CA ASN A 267 13.92 7.66 21.88
C ASN A 267 12.83 6.69 22.35
N ALA A 268 11.65 6.67 21.74
CA ALA A 268 10.54 5.84 22.21
C ALA A 268 10.70 4.36 21.82
N ALA A 269 10.21 3.44 22.67
CA ALA A 269 10.15 2.02 22.36
C ALA A 269 9.04 1.70 21.33
N ALA A 270 9.09 0.52 20.73
CA ALA A 270 8.18 0.15 19.63
C ALA A 270 6.70 0.14 20.06
N ALA A 271 6.37 -0.34 21.25
CA ALA A 271 5.00 -0.28 21.79
C ALA A 271 4.46 1.15 21.82
N THR A 272 5.25 2.08 22.36
CA THR A 272 4.93 3.50 22.40
C THR A 272 4.79 4.07 20.99
N LEU A 273 5.68 3.72 20.06
CA LEU A 273 5.63 4.18 18.68
C LEU A 273 4.37 3.68 17.94
N VAL A 274 3.92 2.44 18.17
CA VAL A 274 2.66 1.92 17.60
C VAL A 274 1.47 2.74 18.11
N TYR A 275 1.42 3.04 19.41
CA TYR A 275 0.39 3.94 19.97
C TYR A 275 0.46 5.35 19.36
N LYS A 276 1.67 5.94 19.31
CA LYS A 276 1.88 7.29 18.78
C LYS A 276 1.57 7.40 17.28
N PHE A 277 1.82 6.34 16.52
CA PHE A 277 1.45 6.26 15.11
C PHE A 277 -0.05 6.51 14.93
N PHE A 278 -0.90 5.78 15.67
CA PHE A 278 -2.34 5.98 15.61
C PHE A 278 -2.76 7.35 16.13
N LEU A 279 -2.13 7.84 17.20
CA LEU A 279 -2.42 9.16 17.75
C LEU A 279 -2.16 10.28 16.72
N ILE A 280 -1.03 10.21 16.01
CA ILE A 280 -0.66 11.19 14.99
C ILE A 280 -1.62 11.10 13.80
N PHE A 281 -1.76 9.92 13.18
CA PHE A 281 -2.46 9.82 11.89
C PHE A 281 -3.99 9.81 11.99
N SER A 282 -4.56 9.52 13.17
CA SER A 282 -5.99 9.76 13.42
C SER A 282 -6.35 11.25 13.52
N LYS A 283 -5.37 12.12 13.84
CA LYS A 283 -5.54 13.57 13.99
C LYS A 283 -4.89 14.39 12.87
N TRP A 284 -4.21 13.73 11.93
CA TRP A 284 -3.50 14.38 10.84
C TRP A 284 -4.47 15.14 9.93
N GLN A 285 -4.13 16.39 9.62
CA GLN A 285 -4.99 17.30 8.85
C GLN A 285 -4.82 17.07 7.34
N TRP A 286 -5.33 15.94 6.84
CA TRP A 286 -5.32 15.65 5.40
C TRP A 286 -6.08 16.73 4.60
N PRO A 287 -5.54 17.27 3.49
CA PRO A 287 -4.48 16.69 2.66
C PRO A 287 -3.07 17.25 2.92
N GLN A 288 -2.75 17.75 4.12
CA GLN A 288 -1.36 18.13 4.43
C GLN A 288 -0.40 16.94 4.19
N PRO A 289 0.71 17.14 3.46
CA PRO A 289 1.57 16.03 3.07
C PRO A 289 2.44 15.52 4.21
N VAL A 290 2.64 14.21 4.26
CA VAL A 290 3.66 13.60 5.11
C VAL A 290 5.00 13.64 4.38
N LEU A 291 5.96 14.34 4.95
CA LEU A 291 7.32 14.55 4.44
C LEU A 291 8.34 14.06 5.47
N LEU A 292 9.34 13.29 5.01
CA LEU A 292 10.42 12.79 5.86
C LEU A 292 11.68 13.67 5.87
N LYS A 293 11.84 14.52 4.86
CA LYS A 293 12.94 15.48 4.73
C LYS A 293 12.50 16.63 3.84
N GLN A 294 13.23 17.74 3.91
CA GLN A 294 13.00 18.87 3.01
C GLN A 294 13.24 18.42 1.56
N PRO A 295 12.28 18.65 0.64
CA PRO A 295 12.48 18.37 -0.78
C PRO A 295 13.67 19.20 -1.30
N VAL A 296 14.63 18.52 -1.91
CA VAL A 296 15.76 19.16 -2.59
C VAL A 296 15.31 19.47 -4.02
N ASN A 297 15.50 20.72 -4.45
CA ASN A 297 15.30 21.09 -5.85
C ASN A 297 16.57 20.75 -6.63
N VAL A 298 16.51 19.69 -7.42
CA VAL A 298 17.58 19.28 -8.31
C VAL A 298 17.19 19.67 -9.74
N SER A 299 18.04 20.46 -10.40
CA SER A 299 17.81 20.97 -11.76
C SER A 299 18.07 19.91 -12.85
N LEU A 300 17.50 18.70 -12.71
CA LEU A 300 17.58 17.62 -13.70
C LEU A 300 16.30 17.47 -14.54
N GLY A 301 15.27 18.29 -14.28
CA GLY A 301 14.09 18.38 -15.12
C GLY A 301 13.07 17.24 -14.97
N PHE A 302 13.24 16.33 -14.01
CA PHE A 302 12.22 15.33 -13.69
C PHE A 302 11.04 15.94 -12.95
N ALA A 303 9.83 15.48 -13.26
CA ALA A 303 8.62 15.92 -12.57
C ALA A 303 8.68 15.53 -11.08
N THR A 304 8.49 16.51 -10.21
CA THR A 304 8.43 16.33 -8.75
C THR A 304 7.02 16.66 -8.25
N TRP A 305 6.56 15.98 -7.21
CA TRP A 305 5.32 16.34 -6.54
C TRP A 305 5.43 17.73 -5.91
N ASP A 306 4.63 18.67 -6.39
CA ASP A 306 4.54 20.02 -5.83
C ASP A 306 3.16 20.62 -6.14
N PRO A 307 2.23 20.67 -5.18
CA PRO A 307 0.87 21.19 -5.40
C PRO A 307 0.83 22.68 -5.70
N ARG A 308 1.91 23.43 -5.46
CA ARG A 308 2.01 24.85 -5.81
C ARG A 308 2.16 25.03 -7.32
N ILE A 309 2.94 24.13 -7.94
CA ILE A 309 3.30 24.18 -9.36
C ILE A 309 2.33 23.33 -10.19
N ASN A 310 2.08 22.09 -9.77
CA ASN A 310 1.26 21.15 -10.51
C ASN A 310 -0.18 21.11 -9.98
N VAL A 311 -1.14 21.41 -10.84
CA VAL A 311 -2.57 21.46 -10.50
C VAL A 311 -3.10 20.07 -10.14
N THR A 312 -2.64 18.99 -10.79
CA THR A 312 -3.12 17.63 -10.49
C THR A 312 -2.79 17.21 -9.06
N ASP A 313 -1.64 17.66 -8.55
CA ASP A 313 -1.15 17.33 -7.22
C ASP A 313 -2.03 17.93 -6.11
N ARG A 314 -2.78 19.01 -6.41
CA ARG A 314 -3.70 19.67 -5.47
C ARG A 314 -4.91 18.79 -5.12
N TYR A 315 -5.25 17.83 -5.97
CA TYR A 315 -6.38 16.92 -5.76
C TYR A 315 -6.01 15.65 -4.98
N HIS A 316 -4.74 15.47 -4.61
CA HIS A 316 -4.32 14.33 -3.80
C HIS A 316 -4.90 14.40 -2.38
N LEU A 317 -5.63 13.36 -1.98
CA LEU A 317 -6.44 13.36 -0.76
C LEU A 317 -5.67 13.04 0.53
N MET A 318 -4.60 12.24 0.40
CA MET A 318 -3.78 11.73 1.51
C MET A 318 -2.30 11.62 1.08
N PRO A 319 -1.61 12.74 0.75
CA PRO A 319 -0.29 12.69 0.14
C PRO A 319 0.81 12.23 1.12
N ILE A 320 1.57 11.22 0.73
CA ILE A 320 2.74 10.71 1.46
C ILE A 320 3.92 10.71 0.48
N ILE A 321 4.93 11.53 0.75
CA ILE A 321 5.90 11.92 -0.27
C ILE A 321 7.21 11.18 -0.10
N THR A 322 7.69 10.57 -1.18
CA THR A 322 8.96 9.84 -1.19
C THR A 322 10.15 10.77 -0.94
N PRO A 323 11.11 10.40 -0.07
CA PRO A 323 12.20 11.29 0.33
C PRO A 323 13.29 11.50 -0.74
N ALA A 324 13.48 10.53 -1.64
CA ALA A 324 14.47 10.62 -2.70
C ALA A 324 13.96 11.45 -3.90
N TYR A 325 14.82 12.26 -4.50
CA TYR A 325 14.51 12.95 -5.75
C TYR A 325 14.50 11.95 -6.92
N PRO A 326 13.58 12.13 -7.91
CA PRO A 326 12.45 13.07 -7.88
C PRO A 326 11.35 12.60 -6.92
N GLN A 327 10.93 13.48 -6.02
CA GLN A 327 9.94 13.15 -4.99
C GLN A 327 8.57 12.94 -5.65
N GLN A 328 7.83 11.92 -5.25
CA GLN A 328 6.52 11.57 -5.77
C GLN A 328 5.55 11.29 -4.62
N ASN A 329 4.26 11.45 -4.87
CA ASN A 329 3.22 10.99 -3.95
C ASN A 329 3.07 9.46 -4.07
N SER A 330 3.33 8.71 -3.00
CA SER A 330 3.19 7.23 -2.99
C SER A 330 1.75 6.74 -2.80
N THR A 331 0.80 7.64 -2.59
CA THR A 331 -0.62 7.35 -2.30
C THR A 331 -1.57 8.08 -3.25
N PHE A 332 -1.15 8.33 -4.48
CA PHE A 332 -1.97 9.00 -5.50
C PHE A 332 -3.25 8.23 -5.87
N ASN A 333 -3.32 6.92 -5.59
CA ASN A 333 -4.50 6.09 -5.84
C ASN A 333 -5.58 6.19 -4.74
N VAL A 334 -5.32 6.90 -3.63
CA VAL A 334 -6.29 7.01 -2.53
C VAL A 334 -7.52 7.80 -2.99
N SER A 335 -8.71 7.18 -2.85
CA SER A 335 -10.00 7.78 -3.16
C SER A 335 -10.66 8.35 -1.89
N GLN A 336 -11.81 9.01 -2.03
CA GLN A 336 -12.52 9.54 -0.87
C GLN A 336 -13.03 8.40 0.03
N SER A 337 -13.46 7.29 -0.56
CA SER A 337 -13.88 6.10 0.18
C SER A 337 -12.72 5.47 0.94
N THR A 338 -11.60 5.20 0.27
CA THR A 338 -10.46 4.54 0.93
C THR A 338 -9.82 5.43 1.99
N LYS A 339 -9.71 6.75 1.76
CA LYS A 339 -9.32 7.72 2.79
C LYS A 339 -10.20 7.62 4.03
N SER A 340 -11.52 7.62 3.85
CA SER A 340 -12.48 7.57 4.97
C SER A 340 -12.31 6.28 5.78
N ILE A 341 -12.08 5.16 5.11
CA ILE A 341 -11.82 3.86 5.74
C ILE A 341 -10.51 3.90 6.52
N ILE A 342 -9.41 4.35 5.92
CA ILE A 342 -8.09 4.42 6.57
C ILE A 342 -8.14 5.31 7.81
N VAL A 343 -8.79 6.48 7.73
CA VAL A 343 -8.94 7.40 8.87
C VAL A 343 -9.75 6.77 10.01
N GLU A 344 -10.80 6.02 9.69
CA GLU A 344 -11.60 5.33 10.70
C GLU A 344 -10.80 4.20 11.38
N GLU A 345 -10.06 3.42 10.59
CA GLU A 345 -9.19 2.38 11.14
C GLU A 345 -8.05 2.96 12.00
N PHE A 346 -7.54 4.17 11.70
CA PHE A 346 -6.61 4.86 12.61
C PHE A 346 -7.22 5.24 13.94
N LYS A 347 -8.48 5.70 13.95
CA LYS A 347 -9.20 6.02 15.21
C LYS A 347 -9.44 4.75 16.03
N LEU A 348 -9.83 3.66 15.38
CA LEU A 348 -10.02 2.36 16.03
C LEU A 348 -8.68 1.84 16.59
N GLY A 349 -7.61 1.92 15.82
CA GLY A 349 -6.26 1.56 16.28
C GLY A 349 -5.80 2.38 17.49
N LEU A 350 -6.12 3.68 17.52
CA LEU A 350 -5.84 4.54 18.68
C LEU A 350 -6.61 4.06 19.92
N GLN A 351 -7.91 3.75 19.79
CA GLN A 351 -8.72 3.25 20.90
C GLN A 351 -8.16 1.93 21.46
N ILE A 352 -7.86 0.98 20.58
CA ILE A 352 -7.33 -0.34 20.97
C ILE A 352 -5.96 -0.19 21.64
N THR A 353 -5.06 0.63 21.06
CA THR A 353 -3.74 0.83 21.64
C THR A 353 -3.80 1.58 22.97
N ASP A 354 -4.73 2.51 23.17
CA ASP A 354 -4.96 3.15 24.47
C ASP A 354 -5.37 2.13 25.54
N GLU A 355 -6.27 1.19 25.20
CA GLU A 355 -6.63 0.09 26.08
C GLU A 355 -5.45 -0.84 26.38
N ILE A 356 -4.60 -1.14 25.41
CA ILE A 356 -3.40 -1.97 25.60
C ILE A 356 -2.39 -1.28 26.53
N MET A 357 -2.11 0.00 26.28
CA MET A 357 -1.16 0.79 27.07
C MET A 357 -1.67 1.02 28.50
N THR A 358 -2.98 1.02 28.73
CA THR A 358 -3.60 1.10 30.06
C THR A 358 -3.87 -0.27 30.71
N GLY A 359 -3.46 -1.38 30.07
CA GLY A 359 -3.58 -2.74 30.61
C GLY A 359 -4.99 -3.35 30.55
N LYS A 360 -5.91 -2.77 29.78
CA LYS A 360 -7.29 -3.26 29.59
C LYS A 360 -7.42 -4.27 28.43
N ALA A 361 -6.42 -4.32 27.56
CA ALA A 361 -6.38 -5.22 26.41
C ALA A 361 -4.95 -5.72 26.14
N THR A 362 -4.83 -6.71 25.29
CA THR A 362 -3.58 -7.33 24.83
C THR A 362 -3.38 -7.08 23.33
N TRP A 363 -2.16 -7.26 22.84
CA TRP A 363 -1.79 -6.92 21.45
C TRP A 363 -2.52 -7.74 20.39
N ASP A 364 -2.99 -8.95 20.69
CA ASP A 364 -3.82 -9.76 19.79
C ASP A 364 -5.09 -9.01 19.34
N LYS A 365 -5.68 -8.20 20.22
CA LYS A 365 -6.85 -7.36 19.90
C LYS A 365 -6.59 -6.39 18.75
N LEU A 366 -5.36 -5.86 18.64
CA LEU A 366 -4.97 -4.98 17.54
C LEU A 366 -4.84 -5.73 16.20
N PHE A 367 -4.61 -7.04 16.22
CA PHE A 367 -4.40 -7.86 15.04
C PHE A 367 -5.59 -8.75 14.69
N GLU A 368 -6.73 -8.55 15.36
CA GLU A 368 -7.99 -9.21 15.01
C GLU A 368 -8.44 -8.77 13.60
N PRO A 369 -8.79 -9.71 12.71
CA PRO A 369 -9.30 -9.35 11.39
C PRO A 369 -10.58 -8.51 11.45
N SER A 370 -10.65 -7.48 10.59
CA SER A 370 -11.88 -6.69 10.43
C SER A 370 -13.04 -7.59 9.98
N PRO A 371 -14.23 -7.51 10.60
CA PRO A 371 -15.40 -8.31 10.23
C PRO A 371 -16.09 -7.73 8.98
N PHE A 372 -15.39 -7.72 7.85
CA PHE A 372 -15.77 -7.05 6.61
C PHE A 372 -17.16 -7.47 6.09
N PHE A 373 -17.44 -8.78 6.03
CA PHE A 373 -18.71 -9.29 5.52
C PHE A 373 -19.88 -9.06 6.47
N MET A 374 -19.62 -8.78 7.76
CA MET A 374 -20.63 -8.39 8.74
C MET A 374 -20.87 -6.87 8.80
N LYS A 375 -19.87 -6.05 8.43
CA LYS A 375 -19.87 -4.58 8.51
C LYS A 375 -20.91 -3.93 7.62
N TYR A 376 -21.17 -4.48 6.43
CA TYR A 376 -22.07 -3.88 5.43
C TYR A 376 -23.37 -4.66 5.22
N LYS A 377 -24.43 -3.95 4.83
CA LYS A 377 -25.73 -4.55 4.49
C LYS A 377 -25.80 -5.00 3.03
N HIS A 378 -25.04 -4.35 2.15
CA HIS A 378 -25.05 -4.53 0.71
C HIS A 378 -23.62 -4.70 0.21
N PHE A 379 -23.48 -5.50 -0.84
CA PHE A 379 -22.20 -5.80 -1.47
C PHE A 379 -22.33 -5.82 -2.99
N ILE A 380 -21.23 -5.56 -3.68
CA ILE A 380 -21.00 -5.98 -5.06
C ILE A 380 -20.04 -7.16 -5.00
N VAL A 381 -20.39 -8.26 -5.69
CA VAL A 381 -19.52 -9.41 -5.92
C VAL A 381 -19.02 -9.32 -7.35
N LEU A 382 -17.71 -9.26 -7.53
CA LEU A 382 -17.05 -9.37 -8.83
C LEU A 382 -16.59 -10.80 -9.01
N ILE A 383 -16.93 -11.44 -10.12
CA ILE A 383 -16.61 -12.83 -10.43
C ILE A 383 -15.77 -12.83 -11.71
N ILE A 384 -14.56 -13.32 -11.59
CA ILE A 384 -13.57 -13.38 -12.66
C ILE A 384 -13.37 -14.85 -13.00
N THR A 385 -13.58 -15.22 -14.26
CA THR A 385 -13.37 -16.61 -14.72
C THR A 385 -12.51 -16.68 -15.97
N SER A 386 -11.77 -17.79 -16.10
CA SER A 386 -10.96 -18.13 -17.28
C SER A 386 -10.80 -19.64 -17.42
N ALA A 387 -10.24 -20.12 -18.54
CA ALA A 387 -10.15 -21.56 -18.81
C ALA A 387 -8.94 -22.25 -18.14
N ASN A 388 -7.83 -21.54 -17.90
CA ASN A 388 -6.61 -22.14 -17.37
C ASN A 388 -5.84 -21.20 -16.42
N PRO A 389 -4.93 -21.72 -15.57
CA PRO A 389 -4.23 -20.91 -14.57
C PRO A 389 -3.43 -19.73 -15.13
N LYS A 390 -2.78 -19.90 -16.28
CA LYS A 390 -1.99 -18.84 -16.92
C LYS A 390 -2.89 -17.66 -17.33
N GLU A 391 -3.97 -17.96 -18.05
CA GLU A 391 -4.98 -16.97 -18.43
C GLU A 391 -5.62 -16.33 -17.22
N HIS A 392 -5.91 -17.12 -16.19
CA HIS A 392 -6.52 -16.60 -14.97
C HIS A 392 -5.64 -15.56 -14.28
N LEU A 393 -4.34 -15.82 -14.20
CA LEU A 393 -3.39 -14.91 -13.58
C LEU A 393 -3.29 -13.59 -14.34
N GLU A 394 -3.19 -13.64 -15.68
CA GLU A 394 -3.16 -12.46 -16.56
C GLU A 394 -4.47 -11.66 -16.45
N TRP A 395 -5.61 -12.35 -16.54
CA TRP A 395 -6.94 -11.72 -16.52
C TRP A 395 -7.24 -11.08 -15.17
N THR A 396 -7.01 -11.83 -14.09
CA THR A 396 -7.21 -11.36 -12.72
C THR A 396 -6.34 -10.15 -12.41
N GLY A 397 -5.06 -10.17 -12.81
CA GLY A 397 -4.16 -9.04 -12.62
C GLY A 397 -4.61 -7.79 -13.38
N LEU A 398 -5.14 -7.94 -14.59
CA LEU A 398 -5.70 -6.80 -15.32
C LEU A 398 -6.95 -6.25 -14.62
N VAL A 399 -7.91 -7.11 -14.27
CA VAL A 399 -9.14 -6.66 -13.59
C VAL A 399 -8.80 -5.95 -12.27
N GLU A 400 -7.93 -6.54 -11.44
CA GLU A 400 -7.47 -5.96 -10.18
C GLU A 400 -6.91 -4.55 -10.38
N SER A 401 -6.09 -4.34 -11.43
CA SER A 401 -5.52 -3.03 -11.77
C SER A 401 -6.56 -1.94 -12.07
N LYS A 402 -7.79 -2.34 -12.41
CA LYS A 402 -8.90 -1.44 -12.76
C LYS A 402 -9.95 -1.30 -11.66
N LEU A 403 -9.99 -2.18 -10.66
CA LEU A 403 -11.03 -2.18 -9.61
C LEU A 403 -11.17 -0.84 -8.88
N ARG A 404 -10.07 -0.11 -8.67
CA ARG A 404 -10.12 1.23 -8.07
C ARG A 404 -10.99 2.22 -8.85
N PHE A 405 -11.08 2.09 -10.18
CA PHE A 405 -11.91 2.98 -11.00
C PHE A 405 -13.39 2.73 -10.74
N LEU A 406 -13.79 1.47 -10.49
CA LEU A 406 -15.15 1.16 -10.06
C LEU A 406 -15.46 1.84 -8.71
N ILE A 407 -14.54 1.83 -7.76
CA ILE A 407 -14.70 2.53 -6.47
C ILE A 407 -14.90 4.04 -6.67
N VAL A 408 -14.08 4.66 -7.52
CA VAL A 408 -14.21 6.09 -7.84
C VAL A 408 -15.53 6.41 -8.56
N THR A 409 -16.02 5.53 -9.43
CA THR A 409 -17.33 5.68 -10.08
C THR A 409 -18.46 5.57 -9.06
N LEU A 410 -18.40 4.59 -8.16
CA LEU A 410 -19.42 4.36 -7.14
C LEU A 410 -19.48 5.49 -6.12
N GLU A 411 -18.34 6.02 -5.65
CA GLU A 411 -18.33 7.09 -4.64
C GLU A 411 -18.83 8.45 -5.17
N ARG A 412 -18.85 8.64 -6.49
CA ARG A 412 -19.45 9.83 -7.14
C ARG A 412 -20.98 9.78 -7.18
N LYS A 413 -21.58 8.61 -6.97
CA LYS A 413 -23.05 8.47 -6.96
C LYS A 413 -23.59 9.09 -5.68
N GLU A 414 -24.53 10.02 -5.82
CA GLU A 414 -25.10 10.73 -4.66
C GLU A 414 -25.73 9.80 -3.63
N VAL A 415 -26.25 8.65 -4.05
CA VAL A 415 -26.89 7.66 -3.17
C VAL A 415 -25.89 6.82 -2.37
N ILE A 416 -24.61 6.78 -2.78
CA ILE A 416 -23.56 5.99 -2.12
C ILE A 416 -22.74 6.91 -1.20
N THR A 417 -22.65 6.54 0.07
CA THR A 417 -21.78 7.20 1.06
C THR A 417 -20.37 6.63 1.03
N LEU A 418 -20.24 5.32 0.82
CA LEU A 418 -18.95 4.62 0.88
C LEU A 418 -18.99 3.35 0.02
N ALA A 419 -17.91 3.13 -0.76
CA ALA A 419 -17.60 1.86 -1.40
C ALA A 419 -16.27 1.31 -0.85
N HIS A 420 -16.32 0.19 -0.13
CA HIS A 420 -15.17 -0.44 0.51
C HIS A 420 -14.80 -1.74 -0.20
N ILE A 421 -13.73 -1.73 -0.99
CA ILE A 421 -13.19 -2.97 -1.57
C ILE A 421 -12.36 -3.76 -0.55
N ASN A 422 -12.64 -5.06 -0.41
CA ASN A 422 -11.77 -5.97 0.33
C ASN A 422 -10.55 -6.32 -0.55
N PRO A 423 -9.31 -6.11 -0.07
CA PRO A 423 -8.11 -6.45 -0.83
C PRO A 423 -7.90 -7.94 -1.08
N GLU A 424 -8.50 -8.81 -0.26
CA GLU A 424 -8.41 -10.25 -0.44
C GLU A 424 -9.35 -10.74 -1.54
N ASN A 425 -8.85 -11.69 -2.32
CA ASN A 425 -9.66 -12.44 -3.26
C ASN A 425 -10.11 -13.79 -2.66
N TYR A 426 -11.22 -14.30 -3.17
CA TYR A 426 -11.81 -15.54 -2.69
C TYR A 426 -12.10 -16.47 -3.85
N VAL A 427 -11.93 -17.77 -3.63
CA VAL A 427 -12.32 -18.80 -4.60
C VAL A 427 -13.77 -19.19 -4.36
N MET A 428 -14.53 -19.33 -5.45
CA MET A 428 -15.91 -19.76 -5.40
C MET A 428 -16.03 -21.21 -4.90
N PRO A 429 -17.02 -21.54 -4.05
CA PRO A 429 -17.21 -22.90 -3.54
C PRO A 429 -17.33 -23.92 -4.67
N GLU A 430 -16.71 -25.10 -4.49
CA GLU A 430 -16.68 -26.17 -5.49
C GLU A 430 -18.07 -26.57 -6.01
N THR A 431 -19.09 -26.52 -5.13
CA THR A 431 -20.48 -26.86 -5.46
C THR A 431 -21.11 -25.96 -6.52
N GLN A 432 -20.57 -24.75 -6.74
CA GLN A 432 -21.09 -23.79 -7.70
C GLN A 432 -20.07 -23.46 -8.80
N ARG A 433 -18.83 -23.94 -8.66
CA ARG A 433 -17.75 -23.69 -9.60
C ARG A 433 -17.85 -24.68 -10.75
N ASP A 434 -17.74 -24.21 -11.98
CA ASP A 434 -17.47 -25.08 -13.13
C ASP A 434 -16.05 -25.66 -12.95
N PRO A 435 -15.89 -26.99 -12.79
CA PRO A 435 -14.57 -27.61 -12.57
C PRO A 435 -13.58 -27.30 -13.69
N LYS A 436 -14.06 -26.97 -14.89
CA LYS A 436 -13.23 -26.67 -16.05
C LYS A 436 -12.64 -25.27 -16.03
N ASN A 437 -13.15 -24.38 -15.18
CA ASN A 437 -12.75 -22.98 -15.16
C ASN A 437 -12.02 -22.58 -13.87
N GLN A 438 -11.09 -21.65 -14.01
CA GLN A 438 -10.54 -20.88 -12.90
C GLN A 438 -11.55 -19.80 -12.49
N CYS A 439 -11.66 -19.54 -11.19
CA CYS A 439 -12.61 -18.57 -10.64
C CYS A 439 -12.04 -17.86 -9.42
N SER A 440 -12.06 -16.53 -9.45
CA SER A 440 -11.72 -15.67 -8.31
C SER A 440 -12.75 -14.58 -8.14
N MET A 441 -13.03 -14.20 -6.89
CA MET A 441 -14.04 -13.24 -6.53
C MET A 441 -13.50 -12.13 -5.65
N TRP A 442 -13.95 -10.91 -5.92
CA TRP A 442 -13.72 -9.73 -5.08
C TRP A 442 -15.04 -9.20 -4.53
N PHE A 443 -14.98 -8.56 -3.37
CA PHE A 443 -16.15 -8.03 -2.69
C PHE A 443 -15.98 -6.55 -2.38
N ILE A 444 -17.02 -5.78 -2.69
CA ILE A 444 -17.10 -4.35 -2.37
C ILE A 444 -18.29 -4.16 -1.43
N GLY A 445 -18.04 -3.75 -0.20
CA GLY A 445 -19.06 -3.36 0.77
C GLY A 445 -19.61 -1.98 0.46
N LEU A 446 -20.93 -1.81 0.52
CA LEU A 446 -21.59 -0.55 0.21
C LEU A 446 -22.31 0.03 1.44
N VAL A 447 -22.18 1.35 1.61
CA VAL A 447 -22.99 2.15 2.51
C VAL A 447 -23.78 3.15 1.68
N PHE A 448 -25.11 3.06 1.73
CA PHE A 448 -26.00 4.02 1.08
C PHE A 448 -26.31 5.19 2.03
N LYS A 449 -26.61 6.36 1.46
CA LYS A 449 -27.20 7.46 2.23
C LYS A 449 -28.57 7.01 2.76
N LYS A 450 -28.92 7.44 3.97
CA LYS A 450 -30.22 7.15 4.58
C LYS A 450 -31.31 7.98 3.89
N THR A 451 -31.74 7.54 2.72
CA THR A 451 -32.89 8.09 2.01
C THR A 451 -33.93 6.98 1.90
N GLU A 452 -35.14 7.24 2.41
CA GLU A 452 -36.21 6.24 2.45
C GLU A 452 -36.61 5.81 1.03
N GLY A 453 -36.80 4.51 0.81
CA GLY A 453 -37.43 3.98 -0.40
C GLY A 453 -36.57 3.81 -1.66
N LEU A 454 -35.25 4.02 -1.63
CA LEU A 454 -34.43 3.88 -2.85
C LEU A 454 -34.17 2.42 -3.23
N ASN A 455 -34.72 2.01 -4.37
CA ASN A 455 -34.28 0.82 -5.10
C ASN A 455 -33.08 1.22 -5.97
N VAL A 456 -31.87 1.17 -5.40
CA VAL A 456 -30.66 1.61 -6.12
C VAL A 456 -30.26 0.57 -7.15
N ASP A 457 -30.41 0.93 -8.42
CA ASP A 457 -29.91 0.15 -9.55
C ASP A 457 -28.46 0.54 -9.86
N LEU A 458 -27.53 -0.41 -9.69
CA LEU A 458 -26.11 -0.26 -9.99
C LEU A 458 -25.72 -0.99 -11.29
N THR A 459 -26.70 -1.55 -12.02
CA THR A 459 -26.46 -2.41 -13.18
C THR A 459 -25.68 -1.67 -14.27
N ASN A 460 -26.06 -0.43 -14.57
CA ASN A 460 -25.39 0.38 -15.59
C ASN A 460 -23.92 0.66 -15.23
N ASP A 461 -23.64 1.07 -14.00
CA ASP A 461 -22.27 1.37 -13.54
C ASP A 461 -21.37 0.12 -13.60
N ILE A 462 -21.92 -1.02 -13.19
CA ILE A 462 -21.25 -2.32 -13.24
C ILE A 462 -20.98 -2.75 -14.69
N GLN A 463 -21.97 -2.59 -15.57
CA GLN A 463 -21.85 -2.95 -16.97
C GLN A 463 -20.81 -2.08 -17.67
N GLN A 464 -20.84 -0.76 -17.48
CA GLN A 464 -19.84 0.17 -18.03
C GLN A 464 -18.42 -0.20 -17.58
N PHE A 465 -18.23 -0.50 -16.30
CA PHE A 465 -16.94 -0.94 -15.79
C PHE A 465 -16.47 -2.22 -16.51
N THR A 466 -17.35 -3.21 -16.65
CA THR A 466 -17.05 -4.48 -17.30
C THR A 466 -16.65 -4.28 -18.77
N GLU A 467 -17.39 -3.43 -19.49
CA GLU A 467 -17.09 -3.08 -20.88
C GLU A 467 -15.74 -2.35 -21.03
N ILE A 468 -15.41 -1.42 -20.13
CA ILE A 468 -14.13 -0.70 -20.15
C ILE A 468 -12.96 -1.66 -19.95
N VAL A 469 -13.08 -2.60 -19.00
CA VAL A 469 -12.03 -3.60 -18.72
C VAL A 469 -11.84 -4.52 -19.92
N ASN A 470 -12.95 -5.03 -20.50
CA ASN A 470 -12.89 -5.87 -21.70
C ASN A 470 -12.28 -5.13 -22.90
N LYS A 471 -12.71 -3.89 -23.17
CA LYS A 471 -12.13 -3.05 -24.25
C LYS A 471 -10.63 -2.85 -24.06
N HIS A 472 -10.18 -2.56 -22.83
CA HIS A 472 -8.76 -2.41 -22.55
C HIS A 472 -7.99 -3.70 -22.80
N ALA A 473 -8.54 -4.86 -22.42
CA ALA A 473 -7.93 -6.15 -22.64
C ALA A 473 -7.77 -6.50 -24.13
N VAL A 474 -8.76 -6.13 -24.95
CA VAL A 474 -8.70 -6.26 -26.41
C VAL A 474 -7.61 -5.37 -26.98
N ASN A 475 -7.51 -4.12 -26.52
CA ASN A 475 -6.53 -3.15 -27.04
C ASN A 475 -5.06 -3.53 -26.76
N ILE A 476 -4.81 -4.38 -25.76
CA ILE A 476 -3.46 -4.86 -25.42
C ILE A 476 -3.22 -6.31 -25.90
N ASP A 477 -4.07 -6.82 -26.80
CA ASP A 477 -4.01 -8.17 -27.36
C ASP A 477 -3.96 -9.31 -26.31
N MET A 478 -4.55 -9.07 -25.14
CA MET A 478 -4.58 -10.03 -24.02
C MET A 478 -5.93 -10.75 -23.89
N TYR A 479 -7.00 -10.18 -24.44
CA TYR A 479 -8.35 -10.72 -24.28
C TYR A 479 -8.54 -12.05 -24.99
N LYS A 480 -9.10 -13.03 -24.27
CA LYS A 480 -9.46 -14.34 -24.80
C LYS A 480 -10.95 -14.59 -24.57
N SER A 481 -11.57 -15.37 -25.46
CA SER A 481 -13.02 -15.70 -25.36
C SER A 481 -13.39 -16.47 -24.08
N THR A 482 -12.41 -17.07 -23.42
CA THR A 482 -12.52 -17.78 -22.14
C THR A 482 -12.55 -16.84 -20.94
N MET A 483 -12.04 -15.61 -21.07
CA MET A 483 -11.96 -14.63 -19.99
C MET A 483 -13.30 -13.92 -19.82
N LYS A 484 -13.87 -13.99 -18.62
CA LYS A 484 -15.14 -13.33 -18.29
C LYS A 484 -15.02 -12.56 -16.98
N LEU A 485 -15.67 -11.40 -16.94
CA LEU A 485 -15.86 -10.57 -15.76
C LEU A 485 -17.36 -10.33 -15.61
N GLU A 486 -17.89 -10.68 -14.44
CA GLU A 486 -19.26 -10.42 -14.05
C GLU A 486 -19.27 -9.65 -12.73
N ALA A 487 -20.20 -8.73 -12.54
CA ALA A 487 -20.46 -8.17 -11.21
C ALA A 487 -21.95 -8.22 -10.86
N ARG A 488 -22.23 -8.50 -9.59
CA ARG A 488 -23.59 -8.67 -9.05
C ARG A 488 -23.78 -7.88 -7.78
N HIS A 489 -24.89 -7.16 -7.67
CA HIS A 489 -25.32 -6.61 -6.38
C HIS A 489 -26.00 -7.68 -5.54
N VAL A 490 -25.61 -7.77 -4.26
CA VAL A 490 -26.17 -8.74 -3.32
C VAL A 490 -26.39 -8.12 -1.93
N LYS A 491 -27.41 -8.59 -1.22
CA LYS A 491 -27.60 -8.28 0.20
C LYS A 491 -26.72 -9.19 1.05
N ARG A 492 -26.34 -8.76 2.25
CA ARG A 492 -25.53 -9.55 3.20
C ARG A 492 -26.04 -10.98 3.42
N LYS A 493 -27.37 -11.16 3.46
CA LYS A 493 -28.01 -12.48 3.65
C LYS A 493 -27.73 -13.46 2.51
N GLN A 494 -27.41 -12.97 1.32
CA GLN A 494 -27.11 -13.77 0.12
C GLN A 494 -25.62 -14.14 0.02
N LEU A 495 -24.74 -13.57 0.85
CA LEU A 495 -23.30 -13.88 0.80
C LEU A 495 -22.98 -15.35 1.09
N THR A 496 -23.86 -16.08 1.78
CA THR A 496 -23.70 -17.52 2.02
C THR A 496 -23.74 -18.36 0.74
N GLN A 497 -24.20 -17.78 -0.37
CA GLN A 497 -24.12 -18.42 -1.69
C GLN A 497 -22.69 -18.36 -2.23
N TYR A 498 -21.93 -17.30 -1.93
CA TYR A 498 -20.61 -17.06 -2.52
C TYR A 498 -19.46 -17.47 -1.60
N LEU A 499 -19.66 -17.45 -0.29
CA LEU A 499 -18.59 -17.66 0.68
C LEU A 499 -18.90 -18.86 1.59
N PRO A 500 -17.89 -19.68 1.94
CA PRO A 500 -18.06 -20.73 2.93
C PRO A 500 -18.55 -20.16 4.27
N PRO A 501 -19.42 -20.89 5.02
CA PRO A 501 -19.90 -20.44 6.32
C PRO A 501 -18.78 -20.12 7.32
N GLY A 502 -17.62 -20.76 7.20
CA GLY A 502 -16.45 -20.51 8.04
C GLY A 502 -15.88 -19.10 7.89
N VAL A 503 -15.87 -18.52 6.68
CA VAL A 503 -15.40 -17.16 6.42
C VAL A 503 -16.33 -16.15 7.08
N ILE A 504 -17.64 -16.32 6.88
CA ILE A 504 -18.67 -15.44 7.46
C ILE A 504 -18.79 -15.61 8.99
N LYS A 505 -18.65 -16.84 9.54
CA LYS A 505 -18.77 -17.12 10.97
C LYS A 505 -17.51 -16.80 11.77
N ARG A 506 -16.30 -16.88 11.19
CA ARG A 506 -15.06 -16.42 11.84
C ARG A 506 -15.18 -14.94 12.23
N GLU A 507 -15.75 -14.13 11.34
CA GLU A 507 -16.06 -12.72 11.61
C GLU A 507 -17.15 -12.51 12.67
N ARG A 508 -18.08 -13.47 12.86
CA ARG A 508 -19.06 -13.39 13.95
C ARG A 508 -18.41 -13.55 15.32
N LYS A 509 -17.47 -14.48 15.48
CA LYS A 509 -16.77 -14.70 16.75
C LYS A 509 -15.90 -13.50 17.15
N SER A 510 -15.21 -12.86 16.21
CA SER A 510 -14.48 -11.61 16.48
C SER A 510 -15.44 -10.46 16.84
N SER A 511 -16.58 -10.32 16.14
CA SER A 511 -17.57 -9.28 16.46
C SER A 511 -18.29 -9.47 17.80
N MET A 512 -18.52 -10.72 18.25
CA MET A 512 -19.21 -11.02 19.52
C MET A 512 -18.29 -10.90 20.74
N ASN A 513 -16.99 -11.19 20.58
CA ASN A 513 -16.01 -10.98 21.64
C ASN A 513 -15.77 -9.48 21.92
N ALA A 514 -15.93 -8.62 20.91
CA ALA A 514 -15.89 -7.16 21.09
C ALA A 514 -17.11 -6.61 21.87
N ALA A 515 -18.25 -7.31 21.86
CA ALA A 515 -19.48 -6.87 22.52
C ALA A 515 -19.75 -7.53 23.89
N THR A 516 -18.94 -8.51 24.30
CA THR A 516 -19.27 -9.35 25.47
C THR A 516 -18.06 -9.64 26.38
N ARG A 517 -17.36 -8.62 26.85
CA ARG A 517 -16.54 -8.70 28.08
C ARG A 517 -16.66 -7.41 28.89
N ASN A 518 -17.84 -7.21 29.46
CA ASN A 518 -18.05 -6.39 30.66
C ASN A 518 -19.15 -7.08 31.45
N GLY A 519 -18.81 -7.61 32.62
CA GLY A 519 -19.73 -8.37 33.45
C GLY A 519 -19.01 -9.36 34.33
N THR A 520 -18.32 -8.84 35.34
CA THR A 520 -17.89 -9.59 36.53
C THR A 520 -19.13 -10.17 37.19
N THR A 521 -19.22 -11.50 37.32
CA THR A 521 -20.10 -12.12 38.31
C THR A 521 -19.39 -13.28 38.98
N VAL A 522 -19.17 -13.03 40.27
CA VAL A 522 -18.71 -13.90 41.35
C VAL A 522 -19.45 -15.24 41.35
N GLU A 523 -18.70 -16.32 41.44
CA GLU A 523 -19.20 -17.66 41.75
C GLU A 523 -19.91 -17.66 43.11
N THR A 524 -21.19 -18.05 43.13
CA THR A 524 -21.78 -18.69 44.31
C THR A 524 -22.53 -19.93 43.88
N SER A 525 -22.00 -21.06 44.32
CA SER A 525 -22.50 -22.41 44.19
C SER A 525 -23.72 -22.62 45.09
N LYS A 526 -24.81 -23.20 44.55
CA LYS A 526 -25.70 -24.11 45.30
C LYS A 526 -26.69 -24.87 44.40
N LYS A 527 -26.71 -26.18 44.67
CA LYS A 527 -27.56 -27.26 44.12
C LYS A 527 -29.04 -26.89 44.00
N ARG A 528 -29.67 -27.26 42.88
CA ARG A 528 -31.14 -27.45 42.77
C ARG A 528 -31.48 -28.93 43.02
N ARG A 529 -32.32 -29.17 44.03
CA ARG A 529 -33.20 -30.34 44.13
C ARG A 529 -34.62 -29.88 43.75
N THR A 530 -35.32 -30.73 43.02
CA THR A 530 -36.72 -30.67 42.61
C THR A 530 -37.66 -31.10 43.73
N SER A 531 -38.79 -30.41 43.91
CA SER A 531 -40.07 -31.01 44.34
C SER A 531 -41.21 -29.99 44.25
N GLU A 532 -42.37 -30.51 43.87
CA GLU A 532 -43.66 -29.86 43.64
C GLU A 532 -44.42 -29.46 44.92
N CYS A 533 -45.56 -28.80 44.66
CA CYS A 533 -46.82 -28.77 45.41
C CYS A 533 -47.06 -27.67 46.47
N GLY A 534 -48.24 -27.05 46.35
CA GLY A 534 -49.06 -26.68 47.50
C GLY A 534 -49.54 -25.23 47.59
N GLY A 535 -50.68 -24.92 46.97
CA GLY A 535 -51.86 -24.33 47.62
C GLY A 535 -51.85 -22.90 48.21
N GLY A 536 -52.84 -22.11 47.80
CA GLY A 536 -53.80 -21.51 48.74
C GLY A 536 -53.87 -19.99 48.87
N GLY A 537 -54.96 -19.41 48.33
CA GLY A 537 -55.68 -18.22 48.84
C GLY A 537 -55.01 -16.85 48.69
N MET A 538 -55.69 -15.70 48.68
CA MET A 538 -57.10 -15.32 48.62
C MET A 538 -57.08 -13.79 48.42
N GLU A 539 -57.87 -13.31 47.47
CA GLU A 539 -58.62 -12.02 47.43
C GLU A 539 -58.00 -10.61 47.57
N SER A 540 -58.74 -9.71 46.89
CA SER A 540 -58.85 -8.26 46.98
C SER A 540 -57.76 -7.46 46.26
N GLY A 541 -58.03 -6.55 45.33
CA GLY A 541 -59.27 -5.86 44.95
C GLY A 541 -58.93 -4.37 44.81
N GLY A 542 -59.13 -3.78 43.64
CA GLY A 542 -58.93 -2.33 43.47
C GLY A 542 -58.64 -1.91 42.03
N GLU A 543 -59.67 -1.37 41.39
CA GLU A 543 -59.75 -0.96 39.99
C GLU A 543 -59.60 0.57 39.84
N LYS A 544 -59.33 1.05 38.60
CA LYS A 544 -59.54 2.41 38.00
C LYS A 544 -58.37 3.42 38.13
N ILE A 545 -57.66 3.80 37.04
CA ILE A 545 -57.96 4.61 35.82
C ILE A 545 -57.35 6.04 35.93
N PRO A 546 -56.91 6.68 34.82
CA PRO A 546 -55.71 7.52 34.75
C PRO A 546 -55.99 9.03 34.61
N THR A 547 -54.96 9.87 34.76
CA THR A 547 -55.02 11.30 34.38
C THR A 547 -53.78 11.80 33.66
N LYS A 548 -54.05 12.67 32.67
CA LYS A 548 -53.14 13.36 31.72
C LYS A 548 -52.51 14.64 32.32
N LYS A 549 -51.55 15.17 31.53
CA LYS A 549 -50.96 16.54 31.50
C LYS A 549 -49.75 16.71 32.44
N GLY A 550 -48.68 17.42 32.09
CA GLY A 550 -48.45 18.34 30.99
C GLY A 550 -46.96 18.71 30.84
N ARG A 551 -46.69 19.43 29.76
CA ARG A 551 -45.40 19.87 29.20
C ARG A 551 -45.06 21.25 29.76
N ILE A 552 -43.89 21.45 30.36
CA ILE A 552 -43.26 22.79 30.55
C ILE A 552 -41.73 22.64 30.50
N SER A 553 -41.13 23.39 29.58
CA SER A 553 -39.70 23.72 29.45
C SER A 553 -39.29 24.82 30.44
N PRO A 554 -37.97 25.04 30.64
CA PRO A 554 -37.50 26.41 30.79
C PRO A 554 -36.38 26.77 29.81
N SER A 555 -36.46 28.01 29.35
CA SER A 555 -35.54 28.75 28.51
C SER A 555 -34.98 29.95 29.29
N CYS A 556 -33.67 30.20 29.23
CA CYS A 556 -33.01 31.52 29.24
C CYS A 556 -31.48 31.31 29.18
N ASN A 557 -30.78 31.74 28.11
CA ASN A 557 -30.15 33.07 27.88
C ASN A 557 -28.92 33.31 28.79
N LEU A 558 -27.78 33.88 28.41
CA LEU A 558 -27.23 34.60 27.24
C LEU A 558 -25.71 34.72 27.50
N ASN A 559 -24.85 34.66 26.48
CA ASN A 559 -23.92 35.76 26.17
C ASN A 559 -23.11 35.50 24.89
N SER A 560 -23.17 36.52 24.05
CA SER A 560 -22.61 36.75 22.73
C SER A 560 -21.19 37.30 22.77
N SER A 561 -20.41 37.07 21.71
CA SER A 561 -19.72 38.16 21.01
C SER A 561 -19.51 37.77 19.54
N SER A 562 -20.05 38.61 18.67
CA SER A 562 -19.99 38.58 17.22
C SER A 562 -18.87 39.50 16.72
N PHE A 563 -18.36 39.22 15.53
CA PHE A 563 -17.86 40.23 14.60
C PHE A 563 -18.32 39.85 13.18
N ASP A 564 -19.23 40.69 12.68
CA ASP A 564 -19.71 40.91 11.31
C ASP A 564 -18.57 41.44 10.41
N ASP A 565 -18.64 41.59 9.09
CA ASP A 565 -19.47 41.16 7.94
C ASP A 565 -18.81 41.89 6.74
N SER A 566 -18.82 41.39 5.50
CA SER A 566 -19.68 41.84 4.39
C SER A 566 -18.86 41.70 3.08
N SER A 567 -19.37 41.69 1.85
CA SER A 567 -20.50 41.06 1.15
C SER A 567 -20.44 41.58 -0.32
N ASN A 568 -20.85 40.74 -1.29
CA ASN A 568 -21.55 41.05 -2.57
C ASN A 568 -21.36 39.87 -3.54
N THR A 569 -22.37 39.03 -3.90
CA THR A 569 -23.53 39.22 -4.80
C THR A 569 -23.13 39.62 -6.24
N THR A 570 -23.59 39.06 -7.36
CA THR A 570 -24.63 38.07 -7.76
C THR A 570 -24.39 37.74 -9.25
N ASN A 571 -24.74 36.54 -9.72
CA ASN A 571 -25.66 36.31 -10.86
C ASN A 571 -25.70 34.82 -11.26
N GLU A 572 -26.92 34.30 -11.31
CA GLU A 572 -27.31 33.03 -11.94
C GLU A 572 -27.35 33.21 -13.47
N ASP A 573 -26.92 32.19 -14.23
CA ASP A 573 -27.79 31.53 -15.22
C ASP A 573 -27.09 30.36 -15.96
N SER A 574 -27.79 29.22 -15.94
CA SER A 574 -28.07 28.32 -17.05
C SER A 574 -26.95 27.51 -17.78
N CYS A 575 -27.09 26.18 -17.61
CA CYS A 575 -26.81 25.05 -18.49
C CYS A 575 -26.11 25.28 -19.86
N ASN A 576 -25.02 24.54 -20.12
CA ASN A 576 -24.99 23.51 -21.18
C ASN A 576 -23.70 22.67 -21.18
N SER A 577 -23.92 21.41 -21.59
CA SER A 577 -23.00 20.36 -22.03
C SER A 577 -21.68 20.81 -22.66
N PHE A 578 -20.56 20.14 -22.31
CA PHE A 578 -19.38 20.15 -23.17
C PHE A 578 -18.75 18.77 -23.35
N ASP A 579 -18.73 18.44 -24.64
CA ASP A 579 -18.06 17.34 -25.31
C ASP A 579 -16.54 17.32 -25.10
N THR A 580 -16.04 16.09 -25.08
CA THR A 580 -14.66 15.73 -25.31
C THR A 580 -14.22 16.10 -26.73
N SER A 581 -13.20 16.94 -26.88
CA SER A 581 -12.37 16.90 -28.09
C SER A 581 -10.89 17.18 -27.76
N SER A 582 -10.08 16.20 -28.11
CA SER A 582 -8.63 16.19 -28.11
C SER A 582 -8.11 17.09 -29.24
N THR A 583 -7.19 17.99 -28.93
CA THR A 583 -6.44 18.77 -29.92
C THR A 583 -5.08 18.12 -30.16
N SER A 584 -4.86 17.66 -31.39
CA SER A 584 -3.55 17.33 -31.95
C SER A 584 -2.99 18.52 -32.74
N PRO A 585 -1.66 18.73 -32.81
CA PRO A 585 -1.05 19.86 -33.52
C PRO A 585 -0.96 19.64 -35.05
N PRO A 586 -0.77 20.70 -35.86
CA PRO A 586 -1.01 20.66 -37.29
C PRO A 586 0.19 20.20 -38.13
N THR A 587 -0.10 19.45 -39.19
CA THR A 587 0.82 19.02 -40.24
C THR A 587 0.91 20.09 -41.35
N MET A 588 2.12 20.45 -41.77
CA MET A 588 2.36 21.24 -42.99
C MET A 588 2.73 20.37 -44.20
N MET A 589 2.27 20.83 -45.35
CA MET A 589 2.33 20.27 -46.71
C MET A 589 3.71 19.91 -47.25
N LYS A 590 3.72 18.87 -48.11
CA LYS A 590 4.28 18.77 -49.48
C LYS A 590 3.69 17.46 -50.04
N GLY A 591 3.10 17.34 -51.22
CA GLY A 591 3.38 17.95 -52.50
C GLY A 591 3.30 16.81 -53.52
N LEU A 592 2.21 16.79 -54.28
CA LEU A 592 1.70 15.80 -55.24
C LEU A 592 2.68 15.48 -56.39
N VAL A 593 2.86 14.19 -56.77
CA VAL A 593 2.94 13.73 -58.17
C VAL A 593 2.33 12.32 -58.29
N LYS A 594 1.60 12.13 -59.39
CA LYS A 594 0.58 11.14 -59.73
C LYS A 594 1.12 10.03 -60.67
N LEU A 595 0.40 8.90 -60.67
CA LEU A 595 0.12 7.94 -61.79
C LEU A 595 1.32 7.12 -62.32
N THR A 596 1.23 5.83 -62.67
CA THR A 596 0.11 4.99 -63.13
C THR A 596 0.49 3.50 -63.03
N GLN A 597 -0.52 2.63 -62.93
CA GLN A 597 -0.44 1.16 -63.01
C GLN A 597 -0.06 0.66 -64.41
N SER A 598 0.59 -0.51 -64.50
CA SER A 598 0.22 -1.55 -65.47
C SER A 598 0.78 -2.92 -65.09
N THR A 599 -0.13 -3.89 -65.06
CA THR A 599 0.01 -5.34 -64.97
C THR A 599 0.71 -5.98 -66.18
N SER A 600 1.45 -7.07 -65.98
CA SER A 600 1.41 -8.25 -66.88
C SER A 600 2.10 -9.48 -66.30
N THR A 601 1.45 -10.61 -66.53
CA THR A 601 1.67 -12.01 -66.15
C THR A 601 2.78 -12.75 -66.92
N SER A 602 3.37 -13.74 -66.25
CA SER A 602 3.82 -15.10 -66.68
C SER A 602 4.58 -15.31 -68.00
N THR A 603 5.73 -16.01 -67.95
CA THR A 603 5.87 -17.45 -68.31
C THR A 603 7.35 -17.91 -68.27
N THR A 604 7.53 -19.10 -67.67
CA THR A 604 8.63 -20.09 -67.59
C THR A 604 9.52 -20.26 -68.82
N VAL A 605 10.83 -20.58 -68.67
CA VAL A 605 11.57 -21.71 -69.29
C VAL A 605 12.91 -21.98 -68.55
N TYR A 606 13.17 -23.27 -68.34
CA TYR A 606 14.36 -24.02 -67.93
C TYR A 606 15.76 -23.48 -68.27
N THR A 607 16.69 -23.59 -67.31
CA THR A 607 17.85 -24.52 -67.35
C THR A 607 18.44 -24.68 -65.96
#